data_AF-L0HID4-F1
#
_entry.id   AF-L0HID4-F1
#
_cell.length_a   1.000
_cell.length_b   1.000
_cell.length_c   1.000
_cell.angle_alpha   90.00
_cell.angle_beta   90.00
_cell.angle_gamma   90.00
#
_symmetry.space_group_name_H-M   'P 1'
#
loop_
_entity.id
_entity.type
_entity.pdbx_description
1 polymer ?
#
loop_
_entity_poly.entity_id
_entity_poly.type
_entity_poly.pdbx_seq_one_letter_code
_entity_poly.pdbx_strand_id
1 'polypeptide(L)'
;MLHCEIMRMKTYYAVVGCVIAAEILCLGIAITTGNPVIPALLILAGIAVVWFAKRKVTDVMSDDLSDTIYGKAALNALIVTIIVAAILYAGAMTWYFNSGYGGGFHTFPNGSVSVGFATEAPFRQGDTWNYYLIPDPANMTGEDFWGLDLLFKNGHQAREFPLVFGIGMGFIVLLLTALYAAFSYYYTRKYEE
;
A
#
# COMPACT_ATOMS: atom_id res chain seq x y z
N MET A 1 6.14 22.77 -37.17
CA MET A 1 5.34 23.77 -36.44
C MET A 1 4.29 23.03 -35.62
N LEU A 2 4.59 22.70 -34.35
CA LEU A 2 3.58 22.18 -33.42
C LEU A 2 3.03 23.38 -32.65
N HIS A 3 1.77 23.69 -32.89
CA HIS A 3 1.00 24.70 -32.16
C HIS A 3 0.94 24.25 -30.69
N CYS A 4 1.82 24.78 -29.85
CA CYS A 4 1.76 24.51 -28.41
C CYS A 4 0.62 25.37 -27.87
N GLU A 5 -0.57 24.80 -27.71
CA GLU A 5 -1.65 25.45 -26.98
C GLU A 5 -1.16 25.76 -25.56
N ILE A 6 -1.03 27.05 -25.27
CA ILE A 6 -0.57 27.57 -23.99
C ILE A 6 -1.68 27.36 -22.96
N MET A 7 -1.42 26.57 -21.92
CA MET A 7 -2.39 26.30 -20.86
C MET A 7 -2.32 27.38 -19.78
N ARG A 8 -3.48 27.92 -19.38
CA ARG A 8 -3.58 28.90 -18.28
C ARG A 8 -3.30 28.23 -16.93
N MET A 9 -2.64 28.95 -16.01
CA MET A 9 -2.26 28.43 -14.68
C MET A 9 -3.42 27.87 -13.86
N LYS A 10 -4.62 28.47 -13.95
CA LYS A 10 -5.83 27.97 -13.28
C LYS A 10 -6.22 26.56 -13.75
N THR A 11 -6.04 26.28 -15.03
CA THR A 11 -6.32 24.98 -15.64
C THR A 11 -5.29 23.94 -15.20
N TYR A 12 -4.02 24.35 -15.03
CA TYR A 12 -2.97 23.49 -14.49
C TYR A 12 -3.27 23.04 -13.05
N TYR A 13 -3.67 23.97 -12.16
CA TYR A 13 -4.07 23.60 -10.79
C TYR A 13 -5.30 22.69 -10.75
N ALA A 14 -6.26 22.88 -11.66
CA ALA A 14 -7.40 21.98 -11.78
C ALA A 14 -6.97 20.56 -12.21
N VAL A 15 -6.04 20.42 -13.16
CA VAL A 15 -5.50 19.13 -13.58
C VAL A 15 -4.76 18.44 -12.43
N VAL A 16 -3.91 19.17 -11.70
CA VAL A 16 -3.20 18.64 -10.53
C VAL A 16 -4.20 18.21 -9.44
N GLY A 17 -5.22 19.02 -9.17
CA GLY A 17 -6.29 18.67 -8.22
C GLY A 17 -7.05 17.41 -8.63
N CYS A 18 -7.36 17.23 -9.92
CA CYS A 18 -7.99 16.01 -10.44
C CYS A 18 -7.09 14.78 -10.30
N VAL A 19 -5.78 14.91 -10.55
CA VAL A 19 -4.82 13.82 -10.36
C VAL A 19 -4.76 13.41 -8.88
N ILE A 20 -4.67 14.38 -7.96
CA ILE A 20 -4.68 14.11 -6.52
C ILE A 20 -5.97 13.41 -6.09
N ALA A 21 -7.13 13.89 -6.54
CA ALA A 21 -8.41 13.26 -6.21
C ALA A 21 -8.53 11.82 -6.74
N ALA A 22 -8.03 11.58 -7.97
CA ALA A 22 -7.99 10.25 -8.56
C ALA A 22 -7.04 9.30 -7.80
N GLU A 23 -5.88 9.79 -7.37
CA GLU A 23 -4.93 9.03 -6.55
C GLU A 23 -5.52 8.67 -5.18
N ILE A 24 -6.21 9.59 -4.51
CA ILE A 24 -6.88 9.32 -3.22
C ILE A 24 -7.94 8.22 -3.36
N LEU A 25 -8.80 8.32 -4.38
CA LEU A 25 -9.82 7.30 -4.65
C LEU A 25 -9.19 5.94 -4.95
N CYS A 26 -8.13 5.91 -5.75
CA CYS A 26 -7.45 4.68 -6.11
C CYS A 26 -6.68 4.07 -4.95
N LEU A 27 -6.10 4.87 -4.05
CA LEU A 27 -5.54 4.38 -2.79
C LEU A 27 -6.61 3.69 -1.95
N GLY A 28 -7.82 4.27 -1.87
CA GLY A 28 -8.97 3.63 -1.22
C GLY A 28 -9.29 2.25 -1.81
N ILE A 29 -9.32 2.14 -3.14
CA ILE A 29 -9.57 0.87 -3.84
C ILE A 29 -8.39 -0.11 -3.71
N ALA A 30 -7.15 0.37 -3.71
CA ALA A 30 -5.95 -0.46 -3.55
C ALA A 30 -5.90 -1.09 -2.16
N ILE A 31 -6.30 -0.33 -1.12
CA ILE A 31 -6.41 -0.85 0.24
C ILE A 31 -7.49 -1.93 0.33
N THR A 32 -8.65 -1.76 -0.32
CA THR A 32 -9.71 -2.78 -0.27
C THR A 32 -9.39 -4.03 -1.09
N THR A 33 -8.63 -3.89 -2.18
CA THR A 33 -8.26 -5.02 -3.06
C THR A 33 -6.97 -5.72 -2.65
N GLY A 34 -6.18 -5.13 -1.76
CA GLY A 34 -4.90 -5.66 -1.33
C GLY A 34 -3.87 -5.76 -2.47
N ASN A 35 -4.05 -5.06 -3.59
CA ASN A 35 -3.15 -5.14 -4.74
C ASN A 35 -2.26 -3.88 -4.82
N PRO A 36 -0.94 -3.99 -4.53
CA PRO A 36 -0.03 -2.86 -4.51
C PRO A 36 0.40 -2.40 -5.92
N VAL A 37 0.11 -3.17 -6.98
CA VAL A 37 0.50 -2.85 -8.36
C VAL A 37 -0.36 -1.72 -8.93
N ILE A 38 -1.65 -1.69 -8.58
CA ILE A 38 -2.61 -0.68 -9.04
C ILE A 38 -2.18 0.75 -8.64
N PRO A 39 -1.90 1.04 -7.35
CA PRO A 39 -1.47 2.39 -6.96
C PRO A 39 -0.10 2.75 -7.55
N ALA A 40 0.81 1.80 -7.70
CA ALA A 40 2.15 2.06 -8.28
C ALA A 40 2.05 2.53 -9.75
N LEU A 41 1.27 1.85 -10.59
CA LEU A 41 1.07 2.25 -11.98
C LEU A 41 0.38 3.61 -12.11
N LEU A 42 -0.56 3.90 -11.21
CA LEU A 42 -1.28 5.16 -11.19
C LEU A 42 -0.42 6.34 -10.76
N ILE A 43 0.47 6.17 -9.77
CA ILE A 43 1.45 7.21 -9.41
C ILE A 43 2.36 7.51 -10.61
N LEU A 44 2.84 6.49 -11.33
CA LEU A 44 3.63 6.69 -12.54
C LEU A 44 2.85 7.44 -13.63
N ALA A 45 1.57 7.10 -13.82
CA ALA A 45 0.69 7.80 -14.75
C ALA A 45 0.43 9.25 -14.30
N GLY A 46 0.21 9.50 -13.00
CA GLY A 46 0.02 10.82 -12.42
C GLY A 46 1.24 11.71 -12.63
N ILE A 47 2.45 11.20 -12.35
CA ILE A 47 3.72 11.89 -12.62
C ILE A 47 3.83 12.25 -14.11
N ALA A 48 3.52 11.31 -15.01
CA ALA A 48 3.57 11.56 -16.45
C ALA A 48 2.58 12.67 -16.87
N VAL A 49 1.34 12.62 -16.38
CA VAL A 49 0.30 13.63 -16.67
C VAL A 49 0.72 15.01 -16.18
N VAL A 50 1.21 15.11 -14.93
CA VAL A 50 1.68 16.38 -14.35
C VAL A 50 2.88 16.91 -15.11
N TRP A 51 3.82 16.05 -15.49
CA TRP A 51 4.99 16.44 -16.27
C TRP A 51 4.63 16.95 -17.67
N PHE A 52 3.72 16.26 -18.37
CA PHE A 52 3.21 16.72 -19.67
C PHE A 52 2.43 18.03 -19.55
N ALA A 53 1.64 18.20 -18.49
CA ALA A 53 0.89 19.43 -18.23
C ALA A 53 1.84 20.60 -17.94
N LYS A 54 2.88 20.39 -17.13
CA LYS A 54 3.88 21.43 -16.78
C LYS A 54 4.62 21.97 -18.01
N ARG A 55 4.91 21.11 -19.00
CA ARG A 55 5.55 21.53 -20.27
C ARG A 55 4.72 22.51 -21.11
N LYS A 56 3.40 22.60 -20.87
CA LYS A 56 2.48 23.45 -21.63
C LYS A 56 2.06 24.72 -20.89
N VAL A 57 2.55 24.94 -19.67
CA VAL A 57 2.23 26.13 -18.86
C VAL A 57 3.26 27.21 -19.12
N THR A 58 2.80 28.43 -19.41
CA THR A 58 3.65 29.63 -19.38
C THR A 58 3.89 30.02 -17.94
N ASP A 59 5.14 29.95 -17.49
CA ASP A 59 5.55 30.48 -16.20
C ASP A 59 5.34 31.99 -16.19
N VAL A 60 4.42 32.46 -15.35
CA VAL A 60 4.40 33.86 -14.94
C VAL A 60 5.53 33.95 -13.92
N MET A 61 6.63 34.63 -14.29
CA MET A 61 7.86 34.81 -13.51
C MET A 61 7.56 34.76 -12.00
N SER A 62 7.69 33.57 -11.41
CA SER A 62 7.51 33.38 -9.98
C SER A 62 8.69 34.05 -9.30
N ASP A 63 8.41 34.76 -8.23
CA ASP A 63 9.46 35.36 -7.41
C ASP A 63 10.35 34.23 -6.88
N ASP A 64 11.66 34.26 -7.17
CA ASP A 64 12.63 33.21 -6.80
C ASP A 64 12.59 32.91 -5.29
N LEU A 65 12.27 33.91 -4.48
CA LEU A 65 12.08 33.78 -3.05
C LEU A 65 10.89 32.87 -2.70
N SER A 66 9.77 33.02 -3.41
CA SER A 66 8.58 32.19 -3.22
C SER A 66 8.86 30.74 -3.63
N ASP A 67 9.54 30.51 -4.74
CA ASP A 67 9.92 29.16 -5.20
C ASP A 67 10.84 28.43 -4.22
N THR A 68 11.72 29.18 -3.54
CA THR A 68 12.59 28.64 -2.49
C THR A 68 11.79 28.24 -1.24
N ILE A 69 10.83 29.08 -0.82
CA ILE A 69 9.95 28.80 0.32
C ILE A 69 9.07 27.57 0.05
N TYR A 70 8.44 27.50 -1.13
CA TYR A 70 7.63 26.35 -1.53
C TYR A 70 8.47 25.07 -1.65
N GLY A 71 9.69 25.16 -2.17
CA GLY A 71 10.63 24.04 -2.25
C GLY A 71 11.00 23.46 -0.88
N LYS A 72 11.37 24.31 0.08
CA LYS A 72 11.64 23.88 1.46
C LYS A 72 10.41 23.29 2.14
N ALA A 73 9.24 23.89 1.95
CA ALA A 73 7.99 23.36 2.49
C ALA A 73 7.67 21.97 1.90
N ALA A 74 7.87 21.78 0.59
CA ALA A 74 7.67 20.49 -0.07
C ALA A 74 8.63 19.40 0.43
N LEU A 75 9.91 19.72 0.62
CA LEU A 75 10.88 18.80 1.21
C LEU A 75 10.49 18.39 2.63
N ASN A 76 10.06 19.34 3.48
CA ASN A 76 9.60 19.05 4.83
C ASN A 76 8.33 18.19 4.84
N ALA A 77 7.36 18.48 3.98
CA ALA A 77 6.15 17.65 3.82
C ALA A 77 6.50 16.22 3.37
N LEU A 78 7.52 16.09 2.52
CA LEU A 78 7.99 14.81 2.04
C LEU A 78 8.69 13.99 3.13
N ILE A 79 9.48 14.64 4.00
CA ILE A 79 10.06 13.98 5.20
C ILE A 79 8.95 13.46 6.11
N VAL A 80 7.95 14.29 6.41
CA VAL A 80 6.83 13.89 7.30
C VAL A 80 6.07 12.69 6.71
N THR A 81 5.79 12.70 5.42
CA THR A 81 5.12 11.59 4.74
C THR A 81 5.96 10.31 4.72
N ILE A 82 7.28 10.40 4.52
CA ILE A 82 8.19 9.24 4.68
C ILE A 82 8.08 8.66 6.08
N ILE A 83 8.13 9.50 7.13
CA ILE A 83 8.06 9.05 8.52
C ILE A 83 6.74 8.32 8.79
N VAL A 84 5.61 8.90 8.38
CA VAL A 84 4.29 8.27 8.54
C VAL A 84 4.21 6.94 7.80
N ALA A 85 4.68 6.89 6.55
CA ALA A 85 4.69 5.67 5.76
C ALA A 85 5.59 4.58 6.37
N ALA A 86 6.74 4.97 6.94
CA ALA A 86 7.66 4.06 7.62
C ALA A 86 7.07 3.50 8.93
N ILE A 87 6.32 4.30 9.70
CA ILE A 87 5.60 3.83 10.89
C ILE A 87 4.53 2.80 10.49
N LEU A 88 3.75 3.09 9.44
CA LEU A 88 2.74 2.16 8.94
C LEU A 88 3.36 0.86 8.41
N TYR A 89 4.47 0.95 7.69
CA TYR A 89 5.27 -0.20 7.25
C TYR A 89 5.72 -1.05 8.44
N ALA A 90 6.35 -0.41 9.44
CA ALA A 90 6.85 -1.09 10.63
C ALA A 90 5.71 -1.76 11.41
N GLY A 91 4.56 -1.09 11.56
CA GLY A 91 3.38 -1.65 12.21
C GLY A 91 2.83 -2.87 11.47
N ALA A 92 2.70 -2.79 10.14
CA ALA A 92 2.21 -3.90 9.32
C ALA A 92 3.16 -5.11 9.34
N MET A 93 4.47 -4.89 9.26
CA MET A 93 5.46 -5.96 9.34
C MET A 93 5.55 -6.56 10.74
N THR A 94 5.46 -5.73 11.78
CA THR A 94 5.38 -6.21 13.18
C THR A 94 4.17 -7.11 13.36
N TRP A 95 3.02 -6.74 12.78
CA TRP A 95 1.82 -7.59 12.79
C TRP A 95 2.04 -8.92 12.06
N TYR A 96 2.68 -8.88 10.89
CA TYR A 96 2.95 -10.09 10.13
C TYR A 96 3.93 -11.04 10.85
N PHE A 97 5.01 -10.52 11.43
CA PHE A 97 6.05 -11.34 12.07
C PHE A 97 5.72 -11.77 13.50
N ASN A 98 4.91 -11.01 14.25
CA ASN A 98 4.54 -11.33 15.63
C ASN A 98 3.13 -11.93 15.78
N SER A 99 2.42 -12.18 14.69
CA SER A 99 1.17 -12.98 14.76
C SER A 99 1.49 -14.45 14.98
N GLY A 100 0.84 -15.06 15.98
CA GLY A 100 0.91 -16.48 16.25
C GLY A 100 -0.01 -17.29 15.33
N TYR A 101 0.44 -18.46 14.91
CA TYR A 101 -0.39 -19.45 14.24
C TYR A 101 -0.31 -20.79 14.97
N GLY A 102 -1.46 -21.43 15.15
CA GLY A 102 -1.57 -22.74 15.77
C GLY A 102 -2.49 -23.61 14.95
N GLY A 103 -2.11 -24.87 14.76
CA GLY A 103 -2.95 -25.88 14.13
C GLY A 103 -2.99 -27.11 15.01
N GLY A 104 -4.15 -27.75 15.11
CA GLY A 104 -4.34 -28.91 15.96
C GLY A 104 -5.26 -29.94 15.32
N PHE A 105 -4.94 -31.20 15.56
CA PHE A 105 -5.80 -32.33 15.26
C PHE A 105 -6.33 -32.89 16.58
N HIS A 106 -7.62 -33.19 16.63
CA HIS A 106 -8.21 -33.89 17.76
C HIS A 106 -9.01 -35.09 17.26
N THR A 107 -8.64 -36.28 17.72
CA THR A 107 -9.35 -37.52 17.40
C THR A 107 -10.34 -37.83 18.51
N PHE A 108 -11.60 -37.99 18.16
CA PHE A 108 -12.66 -38.33 19.10
C PHE A 108 -12.76 -39.86 19.28
N PRO A 109 -13.37 -40.33 20.38
CA PRO A 109 -13.53 -41.77 20.65
C PRO A 109 -14.35 -42.54 19.60
N ASN A 110 -15.17 -41.83 18.81
CA ASN A 110 -15.95 -42.39 17.71
C ASN A 110 -15.14 -42.57 16.40
N GLY A 111 -13.85 -42.23 16.39
CA GLY A 111 -12.99 -42.31 15.20
C GLY A 111 -13.00 -41.07 14.30
N SER A 112 -13.88 -40.10 14.57
CA SER A 112 -13.87 -38.81 13.86
C SER A 112 -12.65 -37.96 14.23
N VAL A 113 -12.21 -37.10 13.32
CA VAL A 113 -11.07 -36.19 13.52
C VAL A 113 -11.55 -34.75 13.30
N SER A 114 -11.31 -33.85 14.26
CA SER A 114 -11.40 -32.42 14.01
C SER A 114 -10.05 -31.82 13.69
N VAL A 115 -10.05 -30.91 12.73
CA VAL A 115 -8.89 -30.10 12.33
C VAL A 115 -9.23 -28.65 12.67
N GLY A 116 -8.41 -28.04 13.52
CA GLY A 116 -8.58 -26.66 13.96
C GLY A 116 -7.39 -25.79 13.55
N PHE A 117 -7.68 -24.57 13.10
CA PHE A 117 -6.67 -23.52 12.94
C PHE A 117 -7.02 -22.32 13.80
N ALA A 118 -6.00 -21.82 14.50
CA ALA A 118 -6.02 -20.60 15.27
C ALA A 118 -5.08 -19.58 14.64
N THR A 119 -5.60 -18.36 14.50
CA THR A 119 -4.79 -17.19 14.16
C THR A 119 -4.92 -16.17 15.27
N GLU A 120 -3.80 -15.76 15.84
CA GLU A 120 -3.75 -14.73 16.88
C GLU A 120 -3.43 -13.37 16.26
N ALA A 121 -4.27 -12.38 16.53
CA ALA A 121 -4.05 -11.00 16.13
C ALA A 121 -3.40 -10.22 17.29
N PRO A 122 -2.26 -9.53 17.07
CA PRO A 122 -1.47 -8.90 18.15
C PRO A 122 -2.18 -7.78 18.94
N PHE A 123 -3.34 -7.30 18.50
CA PHE A 123 -4.08 -6.21 19.15
C PHE A 123 -5.59 -6.47 19.33
N ARG A 124 -6.06 -7.69 19.02
CA ARG A 124 -7.46 -8.08 19.21
C ARG A 124 -7.51 -9.19 20.26
N GLN A 125 -8.16 -8.93 21.38
CA GLN A 125 -8.56 -10.00 22.31
C GLN A 125 -9.62 -10.85 21.60
N GLY A 126 -9.20 -11.92 20.94
CA GLY A 126 -10.10 -12.79 20.21
C GLY A 126 -9.35 -13.59 19.16
N ASP A 127 -8.97 -14.80 19.55
CA ASP A 127 -8.47 -15.81 18.63
C ASP A 127 -9.57 -16.18 17.66
N THR A 128 -9.27 -16.19 16.36
CA THR A 128 -10.22 -16.70 15.37
C THR A 128 -9.96 -18.20 15.22
N TRP A 129 -10.86 -19.02 15.75
CA TRP A 129 -10.79 -20.47 15.66
C TRP A 129 -11.77 -20.99 14.61
N ASN A 130 -11.24 -21.66 13.60
CA ASN A 130 -12.05 -22.38 12.62
C ASN A 130 -11.82 -23.87 12.79
N TYR A 131 -12.90 -24.64 12.92
CA TYR A 131 -12.88 -26.08 13.08
C TYR A 131 -13.61 -26.76 11.93
N TYR A 132 -13.01 -27.82 11.39
CA TYR A 132 -13.63 -28.72 10.44
C TYR A 132 -13.66 -30.13 11.02
N LEU A 133 -14.81 -30.78 11.00
CA LEU A 133 -14.99 -32.13 11.53
C LEU A 133 -15.04 -33.13 10.38
N ILE A 134 -14.17 -34.13 10.42
CA ILE A 134 -14.13 -35.26 9.51
C ILE A 134 -14.76 -36.46 10.25
N PRO A 135 -16.03 -36.81 10.00
CA PRO A 135 -16.75 -37.81 10.77
C PRO A 135 -16.20 -39.23 10.59
N ASP A 136 -15.69 -39.55 9.39
CA ASP A 136 -15.07 -40.84 9.08
C ASP A 136 -13.82 -40.62 8.19
N PRO A 137 -12.62 -40.52 8.79
CA PRO A 137 -11.40 -40.26 8.03
C PRO A 137 -11.02 -41.40 7.09
N ALA A 138 -11.52 -42.63 7.30
CA ALA A 138 -11.25 -43.76 6.42
C ALA A 138 -12.01 -43.66 5.09
N ASN A 139 -13.12 -42.92 5.08
CA ASN A 139 -13.99 -42.72 3.92
C ASN A 139 -14.04 -41.26 3.46
N MET A 140 -12.93 -40.52 3.61
CA MET A 140 -12.85 -39.13 3.18
C MET A 140 -13.32 -38.96 1.73
N THR A 141 -14.30 -38.07 1.55
CA THR A 141 -14.82 -37.70 0.24
C THR A 141 -14.01 -36.56 -0.37
N GLY A 142 -14.25 -36.28 -1.64
CA GLY A 142 -13.65 -35.09 -2.29
C GLY A 142 -14.07 -33.78 -1.63
N GLU A 143 -15.27 -33.70 -1.04
CA GLU A 143 -15.74 -32.51 -0.33
C GLU A 143 -14.94 -32.26 0.95
N ASP A 144 -14.58 -33.32 1.69
CA ASP A 144 -13.74 -33.23 2.88
C ASP A 144 -12.33 -32.72 2.56
N PHE A 145 -11.79 -33.13 1.40
CA PHE A 145 -10.51 -32.65 0.89
C PHE A 145 -10.55 -31.14 0.59
N TRP A 146 -11.60 -30.68 -0.10
CA TRP A 146 -11.77 -29.24 -0.38
C TRP A 146 -12.05 -28.44 0.88
N GLY A 147 -12.75 -29.00 1.86
CA GLY A 147 -12.97 -28.40 3.17
C GLY A 147 -11.67 -28.13 3.92
N LEU A 148 -10.75 -29.10 3.90
CA LEU A 148 -9.40 -28.94 4.44
C LEU A 148 -8.61 -27.86 3.69
N ASP A 149 -8.57 -27.89 2.36
CA ASP A 149 -7.89 -26.87 1.55
C ASP A 149 -8.39 -25.46 1.88
N LEU A 150 -9.72 -25.29 1.98
CA LEU A 150 -10.35 -24.02 2.35
C LEU A 150 -9.98 -23.59 3.77
N LEU A 151 -9.92 -24.54 4.72
CA LEU A 151 -9.54 -24.28 6.11
C LEU A 151 -8.10 -23.77 6.22
N PHE A 152 -7.16 -24.42 5.53
CA PHE A 152 -5.76 -23.99 5.46
C PHE A 152 -5.61 -22.64 4.76
N LYS A 153 -6.31 -22.46 3.63
CA LYS A 153 -6.32 -21.19 2.89
C LYS A 153 -6.82 -20.03 3.75
N ASN A 154 -7.94 -20.19 4.44
CA ASN A 154 -8.49 -19.15 5.31
C ASN A 154 -7.58 -18.85 6.51
N GLY A 155 -6.88 -19.86 7.04
CA GLY A 155 -5.85 -19.67 8.08
C GLY A 155 -4.65 -18.84 7.59
N HIS A 156 -4.24 -19.02 6.34
CA HIS A 156 -3.16 -18.23 5.73
C HIS A 156 -3.59 -16.81 5.35
N GLN A 157 -4.83 -16.60 4.90
CA GLN A 157 -5.34 -15.30 4.44
C GLN A 157 -5.30 -14.20 5.49
N ALA A 158 -5.42 -14.53 6.78
CA ALA A 158 -5.32 -13.54 7.88
C ALA A 158 -3.98 -12.76 7.87
N ARG A 159 -2.91 -13.33 7.30
CA ARG A 159 -1.59 -12.71 7.20
C ARG A 159 -1.30 -12.07 5.84
N GLU A 160 -2.06 -12.43 4.80
CA GLU A 160 -1.83 -11.92 3.44
C GLU A 160 -2.02 -10.40 3.38
N PHE A 161 -3.05 -9.86 4.04
CA PHE A 161 -3.30 -8.43 4.02
C PHE A 161 -2.18 -7.61 4.70
N PRO A 162 -1.79 -7.86 5.97
CA PRO A 162 -0.68 -7.14 6.61
C PRO A 162 0.65 -7.28 5.85
N LEU A 163 0.91 -8.46 5.28
CA LEU A 163 2.12 -8.69 4.48
C LEU A 163 2.13 -7.83 3.22
N VAL A 164 1.06 -7.90 2.41
CA VAL A 164 0.99 -7.20 1.13
C VAL A 164 0.89 -5.69 1.34
N PHE A 165 0.11 -5.24 2.33
CA PHE A 165 0.06 -3.84 2.75
C PHE A 165 1.44 -3.36 3.21
N GLY A 166 2.12 -4.13 4.06
CA GLY A 166 3.48 -3.84 4.50
C GLY A 166 4.45 -3.74 3.33
N ILE A 167 4.48 -4.72 2.42
CA ILE A 167 5.35 -4.66 1.22
C ILE A 167 5.07 -3.41 0.39
N GLY A 168 3.80 -3.07 0.19
CA GLY A 168 3.37 -1.86 -0.52
C GLY A 168 3.87 -0.58 0.16
N MET A 169 3.69 -0.47 1.49
CA MET A 169 4.19 0.67 2.27
C MET A 169 5.71 0.77 2.24
N GLY A 170 6.42 -0.37 2.30
CA GLY A 170 7.89 -0.40 2.19
C GLY A 170 8.37 0.11 0.83
N PHE A 171 7.69 -0.26 -0.25
CA PHE A 171 7.98 0.25 -1.59
C PHE A 171 7.73 1.75 -1.70
N ILE A 172 6.62 2.25 -1.13
CA ILE A 172 6.31 3.69 -1.08
C ILE A 172 7.40 4.44 -0.31
N VAL A 173 7.85 3.93 0.84
CA VAL A 173 8.94 4.55 1.61
C VAL A 173 10.21 4.65 0.79
N LEU A 174 10.60 3.59 0.07
CA LEU A 174 11.77 3.61 -0.80
C LEU A 174 11.63 4.65 -1.92
N LEU A 175 10.46 4.70 -2.58
CA LEU A 175 10.19 5.65 -3.65
C LEU A 175 10.23 7.09 -3.15
N LEU A 176 9.56 7.38 -2.02
CA LEU A 176 9.57 8.71 -1.41
C LEU A 176 10.98 9.09 -0.98
N THR A 177 11.77 8.17 -0.42
CA THR A 177 13.16 8.44 -0.03
C THR A 177 14.05 8.73 -1.24
N ALA A 178 13.88 8.00 -2.34
CA ALA A 178 14.59 8.29 -3.60
C ALA A 178 14.18 9.66 -4.17
N LEU A 179 12.89 10.00 -4.10
CA LEU A 179 12.36 11.29 -4.53
C LEU A 179 12.92 12.42 -3.64
N TYR A 180 12.95 12.23 -2.32
CA TYR A 180 13.60 13.14 -1.38
C TYR A 180 15.05 13.41 -1.78
N ALA A 181 15.83 12.36 -2.02
CA ALA A 181 17.24 12.49 -2.39
C ALA A 181 17.40 13.26 -3.72
N ALA A 182 16.58 12.95 -4.72
CA ALA A 182 16.60 13.63 -6.02
C ALA A 182 16.22 15.12 -5.89
N PHE A 183 15.17 15.44 -5.13
CA PHE A 183 14.73 16.82 -4.90
C PHE A 183 15.75 17.59 -4.05
N SER A 184 16.28 16.98 -2.99
CA SER A 184 17.33 17.59 -2.16
C SER A 184 18.55 17.92 -3.01
N TYR A 185 19.02 16.99 -3.85
CA TYR A 185 20.15 17.23 -4.74
C TYR A 185 19.89 18.36 -5.74
N TYR A 186 18.70 18.39 -6.35
CA TYR A 186 18.33 19.46 -7.29
C TYR A 186 18.27 20.84 -6.63
N TYR A 187 17.66 20.93 -5.44
CA TYR A 187 17.53 22.21 -4.71
C TYR A 187 18.88 22.70 -4.18
N THR A 188 19.73 21.83 -3.63
CA THR A 188 21.11 22.17 -3.26
C THR A 188 21.88 22.74 -4.45
N ARG A 189 21.78 22.10 -5.63
CA ARG A 189 22.48 22.58 -6.83
C ARG A 189 21.95 23.92 -7.35
N LYS A 190 20.65 24.20 -7.18
CA LYS A 190 20.00 25.40 -7.76
C LYS A 190 20.09 26.63 -6.85
N TYR A 191 20.20 26.46 -5.53
CA TYR A 191 20.06 27.56 -4.55
C TYR A 191 21.24 27.72 -3.57
N GLU A 192 22.26 26.85 -3.62
CA GLU A 192 23.47 26.96 -2.77
C GLU A 192 24.74 27.40 -3.54
N GLU A 193 24.60 28.01 -4.72
CA GLU A 193 25.61 28.90 -5.34
C GLU A 193 25.25 30.36 -5.07
#